data_AF-A0AA51GNY3-F1
#
_entry.id   AF-A0AA51GNY3-F1
#
_cell.length_a   1.000
_cell.length_b   1.000
_cell.length_c   1.000
_cell.angle_alpha   90.00
_cell.angle_beta   90.00
_cell.angle_gamma   90.00
#
_symmetry.space_group_name_H-M   'P 1'
#
loop_
_entity.id
_entity.type
_entity.pdbx_description
1 polymer ?
#
loop_
_entity_poly.entity_id
_entity_poly.type
_entity_poly.pdbx_seq_one_letter_code
_entity_poly.pdbx_strand_id
1 'polypeptide(L)'
;MPYKPMLRIATPIFTQDHQKAGIFVLNYLANDLFSLLESSSTVADVMLLNSDGYWLKNTNHNLEWGFQIPERKENNFFKIYPEEAAIIYAQEQGQIESPRGLFTFVTIDPLQTKLSAQGSTFYRWKLVSMIPSLILEGRRASIRNRFKIMAGIIVVLFSLGATLFIMEYERRKKFLLT
;
A
#
# COMPACT_ATOMS: atom_id res chain seq x y z
N MET A 1 6.96 -28.72 -1.30
CA MET A 1 6.07 -28.73 -0.12
C MET A 1 5.86 -27.28 0.30
N PRO A 2 4.64 -26.82 0.65
CA PRO A 2 4.44 -25.42 1.03
C PRO A 2 5.00 -25.18 2.43
N TYR A 3 5.92 -24.22 2.58
CA TYR A 3 6.36 -23.77 3.90
C TYR A 3 5.18 -23.09 4.59
N LYS A 4 4.88 -23.45 5.85
CA LYS A 4 3.92 -22.71 6.67
C LYS A 4 4.60 -21.42 7.12
N PRO A 5 4.22 -20.24 6.60
CA PRO A 5 4.87 -18.99 6.99
C PRO A 5 4.55 -18.72 8.47
N MET A 6 5.56 -18.93 9.30
CA MET A 6 5.50 -18.69 10.74
C MET A 6 6.36 -17.48 11.06
N LEU A 7 5.75 -16.53 11.74
CA LEU A 7 6.40 -15.32 12.17
C LEU A 7 6.92 -15.54 13.60
N ARG A 8 8.24 -15.65 13.75
CA ARG A 8 8.88 -15.97 15.03
C ARG A 8 9.63 -14.76 15.57
N ILE A 9 9.23 -14.31 16.76
CA ILE A 9 9.90 -13.25 17.51
C ILE A 9 10.51 -13.89 18.75
N ALA A 10 11.82 -13.71 18.95
CA ALA A 10 12.52 -14.23 20.11
C ALA A 10 13.24 -13.09 20.84
N THR A 11 12.90 -12.86 22.11
CA THR A 11 13.53 -11.81 22.93
C THR A 11 14.04 -12.40 24.25
N PRO A 12 15.28 -12.07 24.68
CA PRO A 12 15.81 -12.52 25.96
C PRO A 12 15.07 -11.84 27.12
N ILE A 13 14.73 -12.62 28.16
CA ILE A 13 14.20 -12.10 29.42
C ILE A 13 15.34 -12.04 30.43
N PHE A 14 15.46 -10.94 31.17
CA PHE A 14 16.46 -10.74 32.22
C PHE A 14 15.81 -10.69 33.61
N THR A 15 16.52 -11.18 34.63
CA THR A 15 16.15 -11.01 36.05
C THR A 15 16.38 -9.56 36.50
N GLN A 16 15.87 -9.20 37.70
CA GLN A 16 16.16 -7.89 38.29
C GLN A 16 17.67 -7.62 38.40
N ASP A 17 18.47 -8.66 38.66
CA ASP A 17 19.94 -8.59 38.73
C ASP A 17 20.63 -8.60 37.35
N HIS A 18 19.89 -8.34 36.27
CA HIS A 18 20.37 -8.30 34.87
C HIS A 18 20.96 -9.63 34.36
N GLN A 19 20.67 -10.76 35.02
CA GLN A 19 21.07 -12.07 34.51
C GLN A 19 20.03 -12.59 33.51
N LYS A 20 20.50 -13.26 32.44
CA LYS A 20 19.60 -13.84 31.43
C LYS A 20 18.79 -14.98 32.06
N ALA A 21 17.49 -14.75 32.25
CA ALA A 21 16.56 -15.71 32.83
C ALA A 21 16.03 -16.72 31.81
N GLY A 22 15.94 -16.33 30.54
CA GLY A 22 15.39 -17.17 29.48
C GLY A 22 15.19 -16.44 28.15
N ILE A 23 14.41 -17.03 27.26
CA ILE A 23 14.02 -16.46 25.96
C ILE A 23 12.50 -16.59 25.81
N PHE A 24 11.83 -15.47 25.57
CA PHE A 24 10.42 -15.44 25.17
C PHE A 24 10.33 -15.62 23.66
N VAL A 25 9.52 -16.58 23.20
CA VAL A 25 9.31 -16.83 21.77
C VAL A 25 7.83 -16.71 21.44
N LEU A 26 7.47 -15.73 20.61
CA LEU A 26 6.15 -15.62 20.01
C LEU A 26 6.18 -16.25 18.61
N ASN A 27 5.29 -17.22 18.39
CA ASN A 27 5.07 -17.83 17.08
C ASN A 27 3.68 -17.41 16.59
N TYR A 28 3.60 -16.60 15.54
CA TYR A 28 2.34 -16.16 14.94
C TYR A 28 2.15 -16.77 13.55
N LEU A 29 0.97 -17.36 13.32
CA LEU A 29 0.58 -17.90 12.02
C LEU A 29 0.15 -16.73 11.13
N ALA A 30 1.00 -16.37 10.17
CA ALA A 30 0.74 -15.21 9.33
C ALA A 30 -0.33 -15.45 8.25
N ASN A 31 -0.76 -16.70 8.03
CA ASN A 31 -1.75 -17.08 7.02
C ASN A 31 -3.10 -16.34 7.17
N ASP A 32 -3.59 -16.16 8.39
CA ASP A 32 -4.90 -15.53 8.63
C ASP A 32 -4.84 -14.03 8.29
N LEU A 33 -3.75 -13.37 8.68
CA LEU A 33 -3.48 -11.98 8.29
C LEU A 33 -3.37 -11.83 6.77
N PHE A 34 -2.65 -12.75 6.11
CA PHE A 34 -2.44 -12.67 4.66
C PHE A 34 -3.69 -13.02 3.85
N SER A 35 -4.47 -14.00 4.27
CA SER A 35 -5.75 -14.32 3.61
C SER A 35 -6.74 -13.16 3.71
N LEU A 36 -6.75 -12.43 4.83
CA LEU A 36 -7.53 -11.20 4.96
C LEU A 36 -7.05 -10.12 3.97
N LEU A 37 -5.75 -9.97 3.81
CA LEU A 37 -5.17 -8.97 2.90
C LEU A 37 -5.36 -9.33 1.42
N GLU A 38 -5.12 -10.60 1.04
CA GLU A 38 -5.37 -11.14 -0.31
C GLU A 38 -6.86 -11.03 -0.69
N SER A 39 -7.78 -11.29 0.25
CA SER A 39 -9.23 -11.13 0.00
C SER A 39 -9.68 -9.67 -0.06
N SER A 40 -8.96 -8.75 0.59
CA SER A 40 -9.29 -7.32 0.60
C SER A 40 -8.87 -6.57 -0.67
N SER A 41 -7.90 -7.07 -1.44
CA SER A 41 -7.44 -6.43 -2.68
C SER A 41 -7.24 -7.40 -3.84
N THR A 42 -8.20 -7.43 -4.77
CA THR A 42 -8.06 -8.14 -6.07
C THR A 42 -7.14 -7.43 -7.06
N VAL A 43 -6.73 -6.19 -6.75
CA VAL A 43 -6.04 -5.29 -7.70
C VAL A 43 -4.62 -4.94 -7.25
N ALA A 44 -4.31 -5.16 -5.97
CA ALA A 44 -3.01 -4.83 -5.41
C ALA A 44 -2.26 -6.11 -5.02
N ASP A 45 -0.98 -6.14 -5.36
CA ASP A 45 -0.06 -7.16 -4.86
C ASP A 45 0.37 -6.79 -3.45
N VAL A 46 0.02 -7.64 -2.48
CA VAL A 46 0.39 -7.46 -1.08
C VAL A 46 1.64 -8.29 -0.78
N MET A 47 2.60 -7.65 -0.14
CA MET A 47 3.93 -8.18 0.12
C MET A 47 4.31 -7.93 1.57
N LEU A 48 4.90 -8.93 2.22
CA LEU A 48 5.59 -8.75 3.50
C LEU A 48 7.10 -8.94 3.29
N LEU A 49 7.86 -7.93 3.69
CA LEU A 49 9.30 -7.87 3.55
C LEU A 49 9.98 -7.85 4.91
N ASN A 50 11.16 -8.47 5.00
CA ASN A 50 12.03 -8.31 6.15
C ASN A 50 12.88 -7.03 6.10
N SER A 51 13.68 -6.78 7.14
CA SER A 51 14.60 -5.64 7.21
C SER A 51 15.60 -5.60 6.05
N ASP A 52 15.93 -6.75 5.49
CA ASP A 52 16.95 -6.93 4.47
C ASP A 52 16.36 -6.93 3.05
N GLY A 53 15.07 -6.64 2.89
CA GLY A 53 14.40 -6.55 1.59
C GLY A 53 13.97 -7.89 1.00
N TYR A 54 14.08 -9.01 1.72
CA TYR A 54 13.59 -10.30 1.22
C TYR A 54 12.11 -10.48 1.52
N TRP A 55 11.39 -11.08 0.58
CA TRP A 55 9.98 -11.44 0.76
C TRP A 55 9.83 -12.59 1.75
N LEU A 56 9.08 -12.33 2.82
CA LEU A 56 8.51 -13.32 3.71
C LEU A 56 7.20 -13.88 3.15
N LYS A 57 6.49 -13.04 2.38
CA LYS A 57 5.26 -13.39 1.66
C LYS A 57 5.12 -12.50 0.43
N ASN A 58 4.68 -13.07 -0.68
CA ASN A 58 4.35 -12.34 -1.91
C ASN A 58 3.22 -13.09 -2.67
N THR A 59 2.42 -12.38 -3.47
CA THR A 59 1.49 -13.01 -4.42
C THR A 59 2.21 -14.04 -5.32
N ASN A 60 3.45 -13.75 -5.72
CA ASN A 60 4.33 -14.67 -6.43
C ASN A 60 5.26 -15.41 -5.45
N HIS A 61 4.87 -16.63 -5.06
CA HIS A 61 5.61 -17.47 -4.11
C HIS A 61 7.04 -17.86 -4.54
N ASN A 62 7.42 -17.66 -5.81
CA ASN A 62 8.78 -17.91 -6.27
C ASN A 62 9.79 -16.86 -5.77
N LEU A 63 9.30 -15.69 -5.35
CA LEU A 63 10.14 -14.60 -4.81
C LEU A 63 10.44 -14.77 -3.32
N GLU A 64 9.69 -15.63 -2.62
CA GLU A 64 9.77 -15.76 -1.16
C GLU A 64 11.04 -16.49 -0.70
N TRP A 65 11.49 -16.14 0.51
CA TRP A 65 12.55 -16.80 1.27
C TRP A 65 13.94 -16.78 0.61
N GLY A 66 14.25 -15.75 -0.17
CA GLY A 66 15.56 -15.58 -0.83
C GLY A 66 16.78 -15.56 0.11
N PHE A 67 16.58 -15.28 1.40
CA PHE A 67 17.62 -15.36 2.42
C PHE A 67 17.91 -16.79 2.90
N GLN A 68 17.04 -17.76 2.61
CA GLN A 68 17.20 -19.18 2.98
C GLN A 68 17.45 -20.08 1.77
N ILE A 69 16.89 -19.72 0.61
CA ILE A 69 16.94 -20.52 -0.61
C ILE A 69 18.03 -19.93 -1.53
N PRO A 70 19.18 -20.61 -1.71
CA PRO A 70 20.33 -20.07 -2.45
C PRO A 70 19.98 -19.61 -3.87
N GLU A 71 19.13 -20.35 -4.57
CA GLU A 71 18.69 -20.07 -5.94
C GLU A 71 17.86 -18.78 -6.04
N ARG A 72 17.33 -18.30 -4.92
CA ARG A 72 16.46 -17.12 -4.82
C ARG A 72 17.14 -15.94 -4.16
N LYS A 73 18.46 -16.00 -3.92
CA LYS A 73 19.22 -14.92 -3.27
C LYS A 73 19.14 -13.58 -4.02
N GLU A 74 18.92 -13.64 -5.33
CA GLU A 74 18.72 -12.45 -6.16
C GLU A 74 17.30 -11.87 -6.07
N ASN A 75 16.34 -12.63 -5.54
CA ASN A 75 14.98 -12.17 -5.29
C ASN A 75 14.95 -11.28 -4.04
N ASN A 76 15.33 -10.02 -4.22
CA ASN A 76 15.36 -9.02 -3.17
C ASN A 76 14.69 -7.71 -3.62
N PHE A 77 13.88 -7.12 -2.75
CA PHE A 77 13.14 -5.88 -3.00
C PHE A 77 14.07 -4.70 -3.29
N PHE A 78 15.21 -4.58 -2.62
CA PHE A 78 16.20 -3.55 -2.89
C PHE A 78 16.81 -3.66 -4.29
N LYS A 79 16.83 -4.88 -4.86
CA LYS A 79 17.31 -5.10 -6.23
C LYS A 79 16.22 -4.84 -7.27
N ILE A 80 14.99 -5.29 -7.00
CA ILE A 80 13.89 -5.17 -7.96
C ILE A 80 13.31 -3.74 -7.99
N TYR A 81 13.21 -3.09 -6.83
CA TYR A 81 12.58 -1.78 -6.63
C TYR A 81 13.51 -0.81 -5.86
N PRO A 82 14.72 -0.49 -6.38
CA PRO A 82 15.73 0.26 -5.62
C PRO A 82 15.27 1.67 -5.23
N GLU A 83 14.61 2.38 -6.14
CA GLU A 83 14.13 3.76 -5.91
C GLU A 83 12.99 3.78 -4.89
N GLU A 84 12.03 2.88 -5.05
CA GLU A 84 10.90 2.76 -4.14
C GLU A 84 11.36 2.32 -2.75
N ALA A 85 12.31 1.39 -2.67
CA ALA A 85 12.81 0.88 -1.41
C ALA A 85 13.55 1.94 -0.59
N ALA A 86 14.30 2.84 -1.24
CA ALA A 86 14.96 3.95 -0.56
C ALA A 86 13.95 4.81 0.24
N ILE A 87 12.74 5.02 -0.29
CA ILE A 87 11.69 5.79 0.37
C ILE A 87 10.94 4.92 1.38
N ILE A 88 10.54 3.70 0.99
CA ILE A 88 9.75 2.77 1.84
C ILE A 88 10.50 2.45 3.13
N TYR A 89 11.82 2.28 3.09
CA TYR A 89 12.62 1.96 4.27
C TYR A 89 13.04 3.19 5.09
N ALA A 90 12.94 4.40 4.54
CA ALA A 90 13.22 5.65 5.25
C ALA A 90 12.05 6.14 6.12
N GLN A 91 10.82 5.67 5.87
CA GLN A 91 9.61 6.15 6.55
C GLN A 91 8.86 5.00 7.22
N GLU A 92 8.13 5.29 8.31
CA GLU A 92 7.34 4.26 9.01
C GLU A 92 6.07 3.87 8.25
N GLN A 93 5.49 4.80 7.48
CA GLN A 93 4.33 4.54 6.65
C GLN A 93 4.23 5.60 5.56
N GLY A 94 3.54 5.31 4.48
CA GLY A 94 3.32 6.28 3.43
C GLY A 94 2.81 5.66 2.14
N GLN A 95 2.79 6.51 1.12
CA GLN A 95 2.39 6.15 -0.24
C GLN A 95 3.31 6.85 -1.23
N ILE A 96 3.79 6.11 -2.22
CA ILE A 96 4.64 6.63 -3.29
C ILE A 96 4.08 6.20 -4.65
N GLU A 97 4.01 7.15 -5.57
CA GLU A 97 3.68 6.88 -6.97
C GLU A 97 4.97 6.88 -7.78
N SER A 98 5.25 5.77 -8.47
CA SER A 98 6.39 5.62 -9.37
C SER A 98 5.90 5.18 -10.76
N PRO A 99 6.76 5.19 -11.79
CA PRO A 99 6.41 4.67 -13.11
C PRO A 99 5.90 3.22 -13.10
N ARG A 100 6.28 2.43 -12.07
CA ARG A 100 5.83 1.04 -11.91
C ARG A 100 4.44 0.94 -11.32
N GLY A 101 3.98 1.95 -10.59
CA GLY A 101 2.68 1.96 -9.96
C GLY A 101 2.64 2.70 -8.63
N LEU A 102 1.58 2.44 -7.88
CA LEU A 102 1.34 3.03 -6.57
C LEU A 102 1.71 2.04 -5.49
N PHE A 103 2.68 2.41 -4.64
CA PHE A 103 3.06 1.64 -3.47
C PHE A 103 2.50 2.32 -2.23
N THR A 104 1.82 1.55 -1.38
CA THR A 104 1.39 1.96 -0.05
C THR A 104 2.07 1.05 0.95
N PHE A 105 2.62 1.59 2.03
CA PHE A 105 3.41 0.80 2.96
C PHE A 105 3.24 1.24 4.41
N VAL A 106 3.48 0.29 5.31
CA VAL A 106 3.57 0.49 6.76
C VAL A 106 4.61 -0.45 7.36
N THR A 107 5.35 0.04 8.36
CA THR A 107 6.25 -0.76 9.16
C THR A 107 5.48 -1.47 10.26
N ILE A 108 5.75 -2.76 10.41
CA ILE A 108 5.31 -3.55 11.56
C ILE A 108 6.51 -3.76 12.46
N ASP A 109 6.43 -3.24 13.68
CA ASP A 109 7.42 -3.45 14.74
C ASP A 109 6.71 -3.99 15.99
N PRO A 110 6.64 -5.32 16.14
CA PRO A 110 5.90 -5.98 17.21
C PRO A 110 6.58 -5.85 18.58
N LEU A 111 7.82 -5.35 18.64
CA LEU A 111 8.63 -5.26 19.86
C LEU A 111 8.81 -3.82 20.38
N GLN A 112 8.02 -2.86 19.90
CA GLN A 112 8.01 -1.47 20.42
C GLN A 112 7.65 -1.32 21.91
N THR A 113 7.37 -2.42 22.61
CA THR A 113 7.21 -2.41 24.06
C THR A 113 8.57 -2.22 24.75
N LYS A 114 8.60 -1.49 25.87
CA LYS A 114 9.77 -1.20 26.73
C LYS A 114 10.55 -2.43 27.25
N LEU A 115 10.23 -3.63 26.77
CA LEU A 115 10.82 -4.92 27.11
C LEU A 115 12.11 -5.21 26.34
N SER A 116 12.44 -4.43 25.31
CA SER A 116 13.67 -4.62 24.55
C SER A 116 14.86 -3.97 25.27
N ALA A 117 15.58 -4.77 26.06
CA ALA A 117 16.95 -4.44 26.47
C ALA A 117 17.81 -4.35 25.20
N GLN A 118 18.44 -3.20 24.98
CA GLN A 118 19.37 -2.89 23.88
C GLN A 118 18.92 -3.34 22.46
N GLY A 119 18.19 -2.45 21.77
CA GLY A 119 18.45 -2.16 20.35
C GLY A 119 18.28 -3.29 19.33
N SER A 120 17.41 -4.28 19.53
CA SER A 120 17.16 -5.30 18.51
C SER A 120 16.29 -4.77 17.37
N THR A 121 16.92 -4.13 16.38
CA THR A 121 16.34 -3.77 15.07
C THR A 121 15.90 -4.99 14.23
N PHE A 122 16.12 -6.21 14.75
CA PHE A 122 15.96 -7.49 14.06
C PHE A 122 14.53 -7.85 13.64
N TYR A 123 13.51 -7.19 14.21
CA TYR A 123 12.11 -7.57 13.99
C TYR A 123 11.28 -6.45 13.37
N ARG A 124 11.88 -5.70 12.44
CA ARG A 124 11.18 -4.70 11.64
C ARG A 124 10.77 -5.27 10.29
N TRP A 125 9.47 -5.33 10.03
CA TRP A 125 8.95 -5.75 8.72
C TRP A 125 8.25 -4.61 8.00
N LYS A 126 8.21 -4.71 6.67
CA LYS A 126 7.44 -3.79 5.82
C LYS A 126 6.28 -4.54 5.21
N LEU A 127 5.07 -4.09 5.49
CA LEU A 127 3.88 -4.49 4.73
C LEU A 127 3.72 -3.49 3.59
N VAL A 128 3.76 -3.99 2.35
CA VAL A 128 3.71 -3.17 1.14
C VAL A 128 2.59 -3.68 0.24
N SER A 129 1.77 -2.76 -0.25
CA SER A 129 0.74 -3.00 -1.26
C SER A 129 1.13 -2.25 -2.52
N MET A 130 1.18 -2.93 -3.66
CA MET A 130 1.57 -2.37 -4.96
C MET A 130 0.43 -2.51 -5.97
N ILE A 131 0.00 -1.39 -6.56
CA ILE A 131 -0.95 -1.38 -7.67
C ILE A 131 -0.20 -0.99 -8.94
N PRO A 132 -0.10 -1.87 -9.96
CA PRO A 132 0.61 -1.58 -11.20
C PRO A 132 0.06 -0.34 -11.93
N SER A 133 0.95 0.46 -12.51
CA SER A 133 0.59 1.66 -13.28
C SER A 133 -0.38 1.35 -14.43
N LEU A 134 -0.24 0.19 -15.07
CA LEU A 134 -1.16 -0.29 -16.11
C LEU A 134 -2.64 -0.31 -15.64
N ILE A 135 -2.88 -0.71 -14.39
CA ILE A 135 -4.24 -0.75 -13.84
C ILE A 135 -4.72 0.65 -13.43
N LEU A 136 -3.79 1.48 -12.91
CA LEU A 136 -4.08 2.86 -12.53
C LEU A 136 -4.48 3.70 -13.74
N GLU A 137 -3.80 3.56 -14.87
CA GLU A 137 -4.12 4.30 -16.10
C GLU A 137 -5.48 3.93 -16.66
N GLY A 138 -5.83 2.63 -16.68
CA GLY A 138 -7.15 2.16 -17.10
C GLY A 138 -8.28 2.75 -16.25
N ARG A 139 -8.12 2.78 -14.93
CA ARG A 139 -9.11 3.42 -14.02
C ARG A 139 -9.14 4.94 -14.17
N ARG A 140 -7.97 5.60 -14.23
CA ARG A 140 -7.86 7.06 -14.37
C ARG A 140 -8.49 7.55 -15.68
N ALA A 141 -8.32 6.82 -16.78
CA ALA A 141 -8.93 7.17 -18.06
C ALA A 141 -10.47 7.13 -18.01
N SER A 142 -11.04 6.09 -17.40
CA SER A 142 -12.50 5.95 -17.23
C SER A 142 -13.08 7.06 -16.35
N ILE A 143 -12.44 7.35 -15.22
CA ILE A 143 -12.82 8.43 -14.30
C ILE A 143 -12.74 9.79 -15.02
N ARG A 144 -11.63 10.08 -15.70
CA ARG A 144 -11.43 11.31 -16.47
C ARG A 144 -12.49 11.49 -17.56
N ASN A 145 -12.86 10.42 -18.26
CA ASN A 145 -13.87 10.51 -19.32
C ASN A 145 -15.27 10.80 -18.75
N ARG A 146 -15.62 10.20 -17.61
CA ARG A 146 -16.86 10.53 -16.89
C ARG A 146 -16.90 11.99 -16.45
N PHE A 147 -15.80 12.51 -15.91
CA PHE A 147 -15.70 13.95 -15.56
C PHE A 147 -15.87 14.85 -16.78
N LYS A 148 -15.27 14.52 -17.92
CA LYS A 148 -15.45 15.28 -19.18
C LYS A 148 -16.90 15.29 -19.64
N ILE A 149 -17.59 14.14 -19.59
CA ILE A 149 -19.02 14.04 -19.96
C ILE A 149 -19.88 14.88 -19.02
N MET A 150 -19.67 14.78 -17.70
CA MET A 150 -20.41 15.58 -16.71
C MET A 150 -20.19 17.08 -16.90
N ALA A 151 -18.94 17.51 -17.10
CA ALA A 151 -18.62 18.90 -17.40
C ALA A 151 -19.32 19.38 -18.68
N GLY A 152 -19.35 18.55 -19.73
CA GLY A 152 -20.07 18.85 -20.97
C GLY A 152 -21.58 19.05 -20.76
N ILE A 153 -22.22 18.18 -19.98
CA ILE A 153 -23.64 18.30 -19.63
C ILE A 153 -23.90 19.62 -18.88
N ILE A 154 -23.06 19.95 -17.90
CA ILE A 154 -23.16 21.20 -17.14
C ILE A 154 -23.07 22.41 -18.08
N VAL A 155 -22.11 22.43 -19.01
CA VAL A 155 -21.96 23.52 -19.99
C VAL A 155 -23.20 23.66 -20.89
N VAL A 156 -23.79 22.55 -21.32
CA VAL A 156 -25.03 22.55 -22.12
C VAL A 156 -26.21 23.09 -21.31
N LEU A 157 -26.36 22.67 -20.05
CA LEU A 157 -27.42 23.17 -19.16
C LEU A 157 -27.27 24.66 -18.85
N PHE A 158 -26.05 25.15 -18.61
CA PHE A 158 -25.80 26.57 -18.42
C PHE A 158 -26.09 27.38 -19.68
N SER A 159 -25.68 26.88 -20.85
CA SER A 159 -25.96 27.51 -22.14
C SER A 159 -27.47 27.60 -22.40
N LEU A 160 -28.21 26.52 -22.13
CA LEU A 160 -29.66 26.49 -22.27
C LEU A 160 -30.37 27.41 -21.26
N GLY A 161 -29.89 27.44 -20.02
CA GLY A 161 -30.40 28.36 -19.00
C GLY A 161 -30.18 29.83 -19.40
N ALA A 162 -29.01 30.16 -19.93
CA ALA A 162 -28.69 31.49 -20.42
C ALA A 162 -29.59 31.89 -21.61
N THR A 163 -29.82 31.00 -22.58
CA THR A 163 -30.69 31.30 -23.73
C THR A 163 -32.14 31.50 -23.32
N LEU A 164 -32.68 30.65 -22.44
CA LEU A 164 -34.04 30.81 -21.91
C LEU A 164 -34.20 32.09 -21.10
N PHE A 165 -33.18 32.45 -20.30
CA PHE A 165 -33.17 33.69 -19.54
C PHE A 165 -33.18 34.93 -20.46
N ILE A 166 -32.35 34.93 -21.51
CA ILE A 166 -32.30 36.00 -22.51
C ILE A 166 -33.66 36.13 -23.21
N MET A 167 -34.27 35.02 -23.64
CA MET A 167 -35.58 35.02 -24.29
C MET A 167 -36.70 35.59 -23.39
N GLU A 168 -36.74 35.19 -22.13
CA GLU A 168 -37.72 35.70 -21.15
C GLU A 168 -37.52 37.18 -20.86
N TYR A 169 -36.26 37.62 -20.74
CA TYR A 169 -35.91 39.02 -20.53
C TYR A 169 -36.41 39.91 -21.68
N GLU A 170 -36.19 39.49 -22.93
CA GLU A 170 -36.71 40.22 -24.10
C GLU A 170 -38.23 40.25 -24.17
N ARG A 171 -38.91 39.15 -23.82
CA ARG A 171 -40.37 39.09 -23.80
C ARG A 171 -40.96 40.09 -22.80
N ARG A 172 -40.40 40.15 -21.58
CA ARG A 172 -40.85 41.09 -20.53
C ARG A 172 -40.60 42.54 -20.91
N LYS A 173 -39.45 42.83 -21.53
CA LYS A 173 -39.11 44.18 -21.99
C LYS A 173 -40.12 44.70 -23.03
N LYS A 174 -40.55 43.85 -23.97
CA LYS A 174 -41.56 44.22 -24.98
C LYS A 174 -42.93 44.54 -24.37
N PHE A 175 -43.33 43.82 -23.32
CA PHE A 175 -44.62 44.04 -22.65
C PHE A 175 -44.70 45.36 -21.87
N LEU A 176 -43.56 45.89 -21.40
CA LEU A 176 -43.50 47.17 -20.66
C LEU A 176 -43.43 48.41 -21.56
N LEU A 177 -43.25 48.23 -22.88
CA LEU A 177 -43.13 49.31 -23.86
C LEU A 177 -44.39 49.45 -24.76
N THR A 178 -45.45 48.70 -24.47
CA THR A 178 -46.76 48.76 -25.13
C THR A 178 -47.79 49.26 -24.12
#